data_AF-A0A643KDW8-F1
#
_entry.id   AF-A0A643KDW8-F1
#
_cell.length_a   1.000
_cell.length_b   1.000
_cell.length_c   1.000
_cell.angle_alpha   90.00
_cell.angle_beta   90.00
_cell.angle_gamma   90.00
#
_symmetry.space_group_name_H-M   'P 1'
#
loop_
_entity.id
_entity.type
_entity.pdbx_description
1 polymer ?
#
loop_
_entity_poly.entity_id
_entity_poly.type
_entity_poly.pdbx_seq_one_letter_code
_entity_poly.pdbx_strand_id
1 'polypeptide(L)'
;MNWHRVVAVYALAAGAAILGLWTVLVMTEQVTELRTEPFSMFTHLVAEGFTAVTLLSAGLGLLRRKEWAQPLCLVGFGMLLYSVINSAGYYAQLGQVGAMAVFSALALTTVVALGWVLVDARQRRRRASW
;
A
#
# COMPACT_ATOMS: atom_id res chain seq x y z
N MET A 1 9.05 18.02 11.42
CA MET A 1 8.42 17.43 10.22
C MET A 1 7.04 16.91 10.61
N ASN A 2 5.98 17.27 9.88
CA ASN A 2 4.61 16.86 10.22
C ASN A 2 4.36 15.41 9.77
N TRP A 3 4.76 14.45 10.60
CA TRP A 3 4.77 13.03 10.25
C TRP A 3 3.41 12.50 9.79
N HIS A 4 2.32 13.00 10.38
CA HIS A 4 0.95 12.71 9.95
C HIS A 4 0.68 13.08 8.49
N ARG A 5 1.22 14.22 8.02
CA ARG A 5 1.07 14.64 6.62
C ARG A 5 1.92 13.77 5.70
N VAL A 6 3.14 13.41 6.12
CA VAL A 6 4.03 12.53 5.35
C VAL A 6 3.38 11.17 5.14
N VAL A 7 2.88 10.55 6.22
CA VAL A 7 2.16 9.28 6.17
C VAL A 7 0.91 9.38 5.28
N ALA A 8 0.14 10.46 5.41
CA ALA A 8 -1.06 10.64 4.60
C ALA A 8 -0.74 10.78 3.11
N VAL A 9 0.27 11.59 2.75
CA VAL A 9 0.73 11.75 1.36
C VAL A 9 1.28 10.44 0.82
N TYR A 10 2.03 9.69 1.63
CA TYR A 10 2.55 8.38 1.25
C TYR A 10 1.41 7.39 0.95
N ALA A 11 0.40 7.30 1.82
CA ALA A 11 -0.77 6.46 1.58
C ALA A 11 -1.53 6.85 0.30
N LEU A 12 -1.74 8.15 0.08
CA LEU A 12 -2.40 8.64 -1.14
C LEU A 12 -1.60 8.31 -2.40
N ALA A 13 -0.29 8.57 -2.38
CA ALA A 13 0.60 8.33 -3.49
C ALA A 13 0.68 6.83 -3.82
N ALA A 14 0.83 5.97 -2.82
CA ALA A 14 0.86 4.52 -3.01
C ALA A 14 -0.48 3.99 -3.55
N GLY A 15 -1.61 4.43 -2.98
CA GLY A 15 -2.94 4.02 -3.47
C GLY A 15 -3.20 4.47 -4.91
N ALA A 16 -2.84 5.71 -5.26
CA ALA A 16 -2.95 6.20 -6.63
C ALA A 16 -2.00 5.47 -7.59
N ALA A 17 -0.78 5.16 -7.15
CA ALA A 17 0.21 4.42 -7.95
C ALA A 17 -0.26 3.00 -8.27
N ILE A 18 -0.89 2.29 -7.31
CA ILE A 18 -1.47 0.95 -7.56
C ILE A 18 -2.53 1.03 -8.66
N LEU A 19 -3.49 1.96 -8.54
CA LEU A 19 -4.56 2.10 -9.56
C LEU A 19 -3.98 2.50 -10.92
N GLY A 20 -3.03 3.43 -10.93
CA GLY A 20 -2.36 3.88 -12.14
C GLY A 20 -1.59 2.74 -12.83
N LEU A 21 -0.80 1.97 -12.06
CA LEU A 21 -0.05 0.83 -12.56
C LEU A 21 -0.97 -0.20 -13.21
N TRP A 22 -2.02 -0.64 -12.52
CA TRP A 22 -2.97 -1.62 -13.09
C TRP A 22 -3.68 -1.10 -14.31
N THR A 23 -4.08 0.17 -14.32
CA THR A 23 -4.72 0.78 -15.49
C THR A 23 -3.79 0.69 -16.71
N VAL A 24 -2.51 1.05 -16.55
CA VAL A 24 -1.53 0.96 -17.63
C VAL A 24 -1.28 -0.49 -18.07
N LEU A 25 -1.08 -1.41 -17.13
CA LEU A 25 -0.79 -2.82 -17.44
C LEU A 25 -1.96 -3.49 -18.19
N VAL A 26 -3.20 -3.22 -17.79
CA VAL A 26 -4.39 -3.75 -18.46
C VAL A 26 -4.58 -3.12 -19.84
N MET A 27 -4.41 -1.80 -19.97
CA MET A 27 -4.57 -1.10 -21.26
C MET A 27 -3.49 -1.47 -22.28
N THR A 28 -2.29 -1.83 -21.82
CA THR A 28 -1.17 -2.21 -22.69
C THR A 28 -1.15 -3.71 -23.00
N GLU A 29 -2.15 -4.47 -22.53
CA GLU A 29 -2.25 -5.93 -22.66
C GLU A 29 -0.99 -6.68 -22.17
N GLN A 30 -0.24 -6.07 -21.24
CA GLN A 30 1.01 -6.64 -20.70
C GLN A 30 0.77 -7.76 -19.68
N VAL A 31 -0.49 -8.02 -19.31
CA VAL A 31 -0.87 -9.04 -18.34
C VAL A 31 -1.36 -10.29 -19.08
N THR A 32 -0.43 -11.11 -19.52
CA THR A 32 -0.72 -12.41 -20.17
C THR A 32 -1.52 -13.37 -19.28
N GLU A 33 -1.37 -13.22 -17.97
CA GLU A 33 -1.99 -14.00 -16.90
C GLU A 33 -3.52 -13.87 -16.87
N LEU A 34 -4.08 -12.79 -17.45
CA LEU A 34 -5.53 -12.67 -17.66
C LEU A 34 -6.10 -13.80 -18.53
N ARG A 35 -5.28 -14.38 -19.43
CA ARG A 35 -5.69 -15.45 -20.34
C ARG A 35 -5.34 -16.84 -19.80
N THR A 36 -4.22 -16.97 -19.10
CA THR A 36 -3.73 -18.27 -18.62
C THR A 36 -4.26 -18.63 -17.23
N GLU A 37 -4.42 -17.66 -16.32
CA GLU A 37 -4.84 -17.87 -14.93
C GLU A 37 -5.88 -16.82 -14.46
N PRO A 38 -7.07 -16.77 -15.09
CA PRO A 38 -8.01 -15.65 -14.94
C PRO A 38 -8.50 -15.45 -13.49
N PHE A 39 -8.73 -16.52 -12.74
CA PHE A 39 -9.22 -16.41 -11.35
C PHE A 39 -8.13 -15.94 -10.37
N SER A 40 -6.89 -16.41 -10.55
CA SER A 40 -5.75 -15.96 -9.75
C SER A 40 -5.52 -14.47 -9.98
N MET A 41 -5.49 -14.06 -11.24
CA MET A 41 -5.33 -12.66 -11.63
C MET A 41 -6.48 -11.78 -11.15
N PHE A 42 -7.73 -12.24 -11.26
CA PHE A 42 -8.88 -11.50 -10.77
C PHE A 42 -8.82 -11.27 -9.26
N THR A 43 -8.53 -12.30 -8.47
CA THR A 43 -8.41 -12.17 -7.01
C THR A 43 -7.24 -11.27 -6.62
N HIS A 44 -6.13 -11.32 -7.36
CA HIS A 44 -5.02 -10.39 -7.19
C HIS A 44 -5.43 -8.92 -7.46
N LEU A 45 -6.11 -8.64 -8.57
CA LEU A 45 -6.61 -7.30 -8.90
C LEU A 45 -7.60 -6.77 -7.86
N VAL A 46 -8.49 -7.65 -7.36
CA VAL A 46 -9.42 -7.30 -6.28
C VAL A 46 -8.66 -6.96 -4.99
N ALA A 47 -7.67 -7.75 -4.61
CA ALA A 47 -6.86 -7.49 -3.42
C ALA A 47 -6.09 -6.15 -3.52
N GLU A 48 -5.50 -5.87 -4.68
CA GLU A 48 -4.79 -4.60 -4.92
C GLU A 48 -5.75 -3.41 -5.00
N GLY A 49 -6.94 -3.60 -5.60
CA GLY A 49 -8.01 -2.61 -5.61
C GLY A 49 -8.49 -2.25 -4.19
N PHE A 50 -8.75 -3.25 -3.35
CA PHE A 50 -9.07 -3.01 -1.93
C PHE A 50 -7.94 -2.30 -1.19
N THR A 51 -6.68 -2.69 -1.46
CA THR A 51 -5.50 -2.03 -0.89
C THR A 51 -5.48 -0.55 -1.27
N ALA A 52 -5.65 -0.23 -2.55
CA ALA A 52 -5.65 1.14 -3.04
C ALA A 52 -6.77 1.99 -2.44
N VAL A 53 -8.01 1.49 -2.44
CA VAL A 53 -9.16 2.21 -1.86
C VAL A 53 -8.96 2.44 -0.36
N THR A 54 -8.40 1.47 0.36
CA THR A 54 -8.11 1.57 1.79
C THR A 54 -7.06 2.65 2.05
N LEU A 55 -5.95 2.65 1.30
CA LEU A 55 -4.89 3.64 1.41
C LEU A 55 -5.37 5.06 1.06
N LEU A 56 -6.17 5.19 -0.01
CA LEU A 56 -6.74 6.47 -0.41
C LEU A 56 -7.68 7.03 0.67
N SER A 57 -8.56 6.18 1.19
CA SER A 57 -9.50 6.55 2.26
C SER A 57 -8.77 6.92 3.55
N ALA A 58 -7.77 6.13 3.95
CA ALA A 58 -6.95 6.39 5.12
C ALA A 58 -6.15 7.70 5.00
N GLY A 59 -5.49 7.93 3.86
CA GLY A 59 -4.75 9.16 3.59
C GLY A 59 -5.64 10.40 3.62
N LEU A 60 -6.81 10.34 2.97
CA LEU A 60 -7.83 11.39 3.02
C LEU A 60 -8.36 11.63 4.44
N GLY A 61 -8.57 10.57 5.23
CA GLY A 61 -8.99 10.65 6.61
C GLY A 61 -7.92 11.29 7.52
N LEU A 62 -6.65 10.94 7.32
CA LEU A 62 -5.51 11.50 8.06
C LEU A 62 -5.34 12.99 7.80
N LEU A 63 -5.45 13.43 6.54
CA LEU A 63 -5.42 14.86 6.20
C LEU A 63 -6.56 15.64 6.85
N ARG A 64 -7.74 15.03 6.96
CA ARG A 64 -8.92 15.59 7.63
C ARG A 64 -8.95 15.36 9.15
N ARG A 65 -7.88 14.81 9.72
CA ARG A 65 -7.72 14.53 11.17
C ARG A 65 -8.87 13.69 11.75
N LYS A 66 -9.38 12.73 10.99
CA LYS A 66 -10.45 11.83 11.45
C LYS A 66 -9.88 10.68 12.28
N GLU A 67 -10.55 10.33 13.37
CA GLU A 67 -10.08 9.30 14.32
C GLU A 67 -10.06 7.88 13.73
N TRP A 68 -11.02 7.58 12.84
CA TRP A 68 -11.08 6.30 12.13
C TRP A 68 -9.93 6.11 11.12
N ALA A 69 -9.23 7.18 10.74
CA ALA A 69 -8.21 7.12 9.72
C ALA A 69 -6.96 6.36 10.18
N GLN A 70 -6.63 6.44 11.46
CA GLN A 70 -5.46 5.78 12.02
C GLN A 70 -5.54 4.25 11.98
N PRO A 71 -6.62 3.59 12.50
CA PRO A 71 -6.75 2.14 12.36
C PRO A 71 -6.85 1.71 10.90
N LEU A 72 -7.54 2.47 10.05
CA LEU A 72 -7.63 2.15 8.61
C LEU A 72 -6.26 2.23 7.92
N CYS A 73 -5.41 3.19 8.32
CA CYS A 73 -4.05 3.33 7.80
C CYS A 73 -3.17 2.12 8.18
N LEU A 74 -3.32 1.58 9.38
CA LEU A 74 -2.61 0.38 9.80
C LEU A 74 -2.97 -0.83 8.94
N VAL A 75 -4.28 -1.00 8.67
CA VAL A 75 -4.77 -2.07 7.77
C VAL A 75 -4.23 -1.87 6.36
N GLY A 76 -4.37 -0.67 5.80
CA GLY A 76 -3.91 -0.35 4.44
C GLY A 76 -2.40 -0.56 4.26
N PHE A 77 -1.58 -0.16 5.22
CA PHE A 77 -0.14 -0.42 5.18
C PHE A 77 0.24 -1.88 5.36
N GLY A 78 -0.52 -2.66 6.12
CA GLY A 78 -0.34 -4.11 6.17
C GLY A 78 -0.60 -4.77 4.82
N MET A 79 -1.70 -4.39 4.16
CA MET A 79 -2.03 -4.86 2.81
C MET A 79 -0.98 -4.44 1.78
N LEU A 80 -0.54 -3.17 1.83
CA LEU A 80 0.52 -2.66 0.96
C LEU A 80 1.81 -3.43 1.14
N LEU A 81 2.25 -3.66 2.38
CA LEU A 81 3.47 -4.38 2.70
C LEU A 81 3.46 -5.80 2.10
N TYR A 82 2.34 -6.51 2.25
CA TYR A 82 2.18 -7.81 1.62
C TYR A 82 2.29 -7.72 0.09
N SER A 83 1.55 -6.80 -0.55
CA SER A 83 1.55 -6.65 -2.02
C SER A 83 2.94 -6.32 -2.57
N VAL A 84 3.69 -5.40 -1.95
CA VAL A 84 5.03 -5.03 -2.45
C VAL A 84 6.07 -6.13 -2.22
N ILE A 85 5.96 -6.93 -1.14
CA ILE A 85 6.81 -8.12 -0.95
C ILE A 85 6.50 -9.17 -2.01
N ASN A 86 5.23 -9.43 -2.26
CA ASN A 86 4.80 -10.38 -3.30
C ASN A 86 5.31 -9.95 -4.69
N SER A 87 5.16 -8.66 -5.01
CA SER A 87 5.65 -8.08 -6.27
C SER A 87 7.17 -8.17 -6.40
N ALA A 88 7.93 -7.89 -5.33
CA ALA A 88 9.38 -8.04 -5.35
C ALA A 88 9.80 -9.49 -5.68
N GLY A 89 9.14 -10.47 -5.08
CA GLY A 89 9.38 -11.89 -5.38
C GLY A 89 9.07 -12.27 -6.83
N TYR A 90 7.94 -11.80 -7.37
CA TYR A 90 7.57 -12.01 -8.77
C TYR A 90 8.63 -11.45 -9.74
N TYR A 91 9.03 -10.18 -9.56
CA TYR A 91 10.04 -9.58 -10.43
C TYR A 91 11.44 -10.17 -10.24
N ALA A 92 11.76 -10.70 -9.06
CA ALA A 92 12.97 -11.47 -8.85
C ALA A 92 12.97 -12.77 -9.69
N GLN A 93 11.85 -13.48 -9.75
CA GLN A 93 11.71 -14.69 -10.57
C GLN A 93 11.82 -14.39 -12.07
N LEU A 94 11.32 -13.25 -12.52
CA LEU A 94 11.47 -12.79 -13.91
C LEU A 94 12.88 -12.27 -14.24
N GLY A 95 13.81 -12.23 -13.27
CA GLY A 95 15.14 -11.65 -13.45
C GLY A 95 15.16 -10.13 -13.61
N GLN A 96 14.05 -9.45 -13.33
CA GLN A 96 13.91 -8.00 -13.46
C GLN A 96 14.39 -7.28 -12.19
N VAL A 97 15.71 -7.21 -12.03
CA VAL A 97 16.37 -6.68 -10.82
C VAL A 97 15.94 -5.24 -10.50
N GLY A 98 15.72 -4.40 -11.52
CA GLY A 98 15.29 -3.01 -11.33
C GLY A 98 13.92 -2.90 -10.63
N ALA A 99 12.92 -3.62 -11.14
CA ALA A 99 11.58 -3.64 -10.55
C ALA A 99 11.60 -4.27 -9.15
N MET A 100 12.31 -5.39 -8.98
CA MET A 100 12.52 -6.04 -7.68
C MET A 100 13.08 -5.05 -6.65
N ALA A 101 14.08 -4.24 -7.01
CA ALA A 101 14.69 -3.27 -6.12
C ALA A 101 13.72 -2.15 -5.71
N VAL A 102 12.91 -1.65 -6.66
CA VAL A 102 11.88 -0.63 -6.38
C VAL A 102 10.84 -1.15 -5.40
N PHE A 103 10.28 -2.34 -5.63
CA PHE A 103 9.31 -2.94 -4.72
C PHE A 103 9.90 -3.26 -3.35
N SER A 104 11.16 -3.71 -3.30
CA SER A 104 11.88 -3.93 -2.04
C SER A 104 12.09 -2.62 -1.25
N ALA A 105 12.42 -1.52 -1.93
CA ALA A 105 12.52 -0.20 -1.31
C ALA A 105 11.15 0.30 -0.81
N LEU A 106 10.08 0.06 -1.58
CA LEU A 106 8.71 0.35 -1.14
C LEU A 106 8.33 -0.47 0.10
N ALA A 107 8.73 -1.74 0.19
CA ALA A 107 8.53 -2.57 1.38
C ALA A 107 9.20 -1.94 2.61
N LEU A 108 10.48 -1.55 2.49
CA LEU A 108 11.22 -0.92 3.59
C LEU A 108 10.59 0.39 4.04
N THR A 109 10.22 1.26 3.09
CA THR A 109 9.55 2.53 3.42
C THR A 109 8.18 2.31 4.04
N THR A 110 7.43 1.28 3.61
CA THR A 110 6.15 0.88 4.23
C THR A 110 6.34 0.43 5.67
N VAL A 111 7.36 -0.37 5.97
CA VAL A 111 7.69 -0.81 7.34
C VAL A 111 7.97 0.40 8.24
N VAL A 112 8.76 1.36 7.76
CA VAL A 112 9.05 2.59 8.50
C VAL A 112 7.77 3.37 8.76
N ALA A 113 6.94 3.60 7.74
CA ALA A 113 5.67 4.32 7.87
C ALA A 113 4.72 3.62 8.85
N LEU A 114 4.58 2.30 8.75
CA LEU A 114 3.75 1.48 9.63
C LEU A 114 4.23 1.54 11.08
N GLY A 115 5.54 1.37 11.32
CA GLY A 115 6.13 1.44 12.64
C GLY A 115 5.85 2.77 13.33
N TRP A 116 5.96 3.88 12.59
CA TRP A 116 5.60 5.19 13.10
C TRP A 116 4.12 5.33 13.45
N VAL A 117 3.19 4.87 12.60
CA VAL A 117 1.75 4.92 12.88
C VAL A 117 1.40 4.10 14.12
N LEU A 118 2.06 2.95 14.31
CA LEU A 118 1.90 2.11 15.51
C LEU A 118 2.38 2.81 16.78
N VAL A 119 3.55 3.47 16.73
CA VAL A 119 4.08 4.23 17.88
C VAL A 119 3.14 5.39 18.23
N ASP A 120 2.68 6.15 17.24
CA ASP A 120 1.73 7.25 17.45
C ASP A 120 0.41 6.75 18.07
N ALA A 121 -0.13 5.65 17.56
CA ALA A 121 -1.37 5.05 18.07
C ALA A 121 -1.23 4.62 19.54
N ARG A 122 -0.08 4.03 19.90
CA ARG A 122 0.24 3.65 21.29
C ARG A 122 0.33 4.88 22.20
N GLN A 123 0.98 5.95 21.75
CA GLN A 123 1.13 7.17 22.53
C GLN A 123 -0.22 7.86 22.77
N ARG A 124 -1.11 7.89 21.76
CA ARG A 124 -2.47 8.45 21.91
C ARG A 124 -3.29 7.70 22.95
N ARG A 125 -3.29 6.36 22.90
CA ARG A 125 -4.00 5.54 23.90
C ARG A 125 -3.49 5.78 25.32
N ARG A 126 -2.17 5.91 25.51
CA ARG A 126 -1.57 6.22 26.82
C ARG A 126 -1.96 7.58 27.37
N ARG A 127 -2.26 8.58 26.52
CA ARG A 127 -2.67 9.91 26.97
C ARG A 127 -4.16 9.99 27.33
N ALA A 128 -4.99 9.11 26.79
CA ALA A 128 -6.43 9.08 27.07
C ALA A 128 -6.79 8.32 28.37
N SER A 129 -5.80 7.69 29.01
CA SER A 129 -5.97 6.92 30.26
C SER A 129 -5.61 7.69 31.53
N TRP A 130 -5.44 9.02 31.44
CA TRP A 130 -5.19 9.95 32.54
C TRP A 130 -6.21 11.09 32.46
#